data_AF-A0A5C4IN11-F1
#
_entry.id   AF-A0A5C4IN11-F1
#
_cell.length_a   1.000
_cell.length_b   1.000
_cell.length_c   1.000
_cell.angle_alpha   90.00
_cell.angle_beta   90.00
_cell.angle_gamma   90.00
#
_symmetry.space_group_name_H-M   'P 1'
#
loop_
_entity.id
_entity.type
_entity.pdbx_description
1 polymer ?
#
loop_
_entity_poly.entity_id
_entity_poly.type
_entity_poly.pdbx_seq_one_letter_code
_entity_poly.pdbx_strand_id
1 'polypeptide(L)'
;MSQVPDSGVAPKNTHYLLVALLAAGGLLVGVAAYFVSRLVPDMGDDDLAVTQSILTNLGIGFFSAAVLFLLEPKFRRAVKADVTDTVTDTVRTATEGLKDEVREAVQEDFEDRFATLADRINARYDAKLKEQSDLVSDLSSDFTHERVSKLFEEAATLRALHENALLVEADDEIGNLRVRFSWHHPHGTPWTDPSTLRPPGDDWNEVHIAAWPSTGDWWASPEVAWTPNMTFEDVALELAVGLNSSGSRGLAERIQWGPILQRFETAVKAAIESRMKTEGAPPLEGGLSEFLDHENTWYLTNRGLYCPTHNSAQLLADFEEIPDQPPWAGRREWFFIASRAQNLRASALDRR
;
A
#
# COMPACT_ATOMS: atom_id res chain seq x y z
N MET A 1 -22.10 58.88 16.01
CA MET A 1 -21.74 58.92 14.59
C MET A 1 -20.33 58.36 14.46
N SER A 2 -20.21 57.09 14.04
CA SER A 2 -18.93 56.41 13.87
C SER A 2 -18.59 56.42 12.37
N GLN A 3 -17.44 56.97 11.99
CA GLN A 3 -16.94 56.94 10.62
C GLN A 3 -16.35 55.55 10.34
N VAL A 4 -16.85 54.90 9.29
CA VAL A 4 -16.27 53.69 8.72
C VAL A 4 -15.00 54.10 7.97
N PRO A 5 -13.84 53.46 8.22
CA PRO A 5 -12.60 53.81 7.53
C PRO A 5 -12.62 53.28 6.10
N ASP A 6 -12.22 54.17 5.18
CA ASP A 6 -12.11 53.94 3.74
C ASP A 6 -11.00 52.91 3.46
N SER A 7 -11.38 51.72 2.98
CA SER A 7 -10.44 50.65 2.66
C SER A 7 -9.72 50.98 1.36
N GLY A 8 -8.47 51.46 1.49
CA GLY A 8 -7.61 51.85 0.39
C GLY A 8 -7.46 50.76 -0.68
N VAL A 9 -7.76 51.13 -1.92
CA VAL A 9 -7.53 50.31 -3.12
C VAL A 9 -6.02 50.09 -3.28
N ALA A 10 -5.58 48.84 -3.15
CA ALA A 10 -4.18 48.48 -3.34
C ALA A 10 -3.69 48.87 -4.75
N PRO A 11 -2.48 49.46 -4.89
CA PRO A 11 -1.98 49.95 -6.16
C PRO A 11 -1.75 48.80 -7.15
N LYS A 12 -2.26 48.92 -8.38
CA LYS A 12 -2.20 47.93 -9.48
C LYS A 12 -0.83 47.28 -9.70
N ASN A 13 0.26 47.94 -9.31
CA ASN A 13 1.62 47.43 -9.45
C ASN A 13 1.92 46.23 -8.52
N THR A 14 1.23 46.11 -7.39
CA THR A 14 1.39 44.97 -6.47
C THR A 14 0.89 43.66 -7.08
N HIS A 15 -0.13 43.72 -7.92
CA HIS A 15 -0.73 42.54 -8.55
C HIS A 15 0.19 41.92 -9.61
N TYR A 16 0.76 42.73 -10.51
CA TYR A 16 1.71 42.23 -11.51
C TYR A 16 3.01 41.73 -10.89
N LEU A 17 3.45 42.35 -9.79
CA LEU A 17 4.63 41.91 -9.05
C LEU A 17 4.40 40.53 -8.40
N LEU A 18 3.22 40.30 -7.82
CA LEU A 18 2.83 38.99 -7.26
C LEU A 18 2.77 37.90 -8.34
N VAL A 19 2.18 38.20 -9.49
CA VAL A 19 2.12 37.27 -10.62
C VAL A 19 3.51 36.96 -11.17
N ALA A 20 4.36 37.98 -11.31
CA ALA A 20 5.74 37.80 -11.76
C ALA A 20 6.55 36.96 -10.76
N LEU A 21 6.35 37.17 -9.46
CA LEU A 21 7.00 36.37 -8.41
C LEU A 21 6.51 34.91 -8.41
N LEU A 22 5.22 34.66 -8.60
CA LEU A 22 4.66 33.31 -8.69
C LEU A 22 5.16 32.57 -9.94
N ALA A 23 5.15 33.24 -11.10
CA ALA A 23 5.65 32.67 -12.35
C ALA A 23 7.16 32.41 -12.29
N ALA A 24 7.94 33.36 -11.76
CA ALA A 24 9.39 33.19 -11.57
C ALA A 24 9.70 32.09 -10.54
N GLY A 25 8.93 32.00 -9.45
CA GLY A 25 9.04 30.95 -8.44
C GLY A 25 8.75 29.56 -9.02
N GLY A 26 7.64 29.41 -9.75
CA GLY A 26 7.31 28.15 -10.43
C GLY A 26 8.37 27.73 -11.45
N LEU A 27 8.89 28.68 -12.23
CA LEU A 27 9.96 28.43 -13.20
C LEU A 27 11.28 28.02 -12.52
N LEU A 28 11.67 28.71 -11.44
CA LEU A 28 12.87 28.38 -10.68
C LEU A 28 12.77 26.98 -10.04
N VAL A 29 11.61 26.62 -9.49
CA VAL A 29 11.37 25.30 -8.90
C VAL A 29 11.39 24.21 -9.98
N GLY A 30 10.77 24.44 -11.14
CA GLY A 30 10.80 23.49 -12.25
C GLY A 30 12.20 23.30 -12.83
N VAL A 31 12.99 24.37 -12.94
CA VAL A 31 14.40 24.27 -13.35
C VAL A 31 15.23 23.54 -12.28
N ALA A 32 14.99 23.83 -10.99
CA ALA A 32 15.67 23.14 -9.90
C ALA A 32 15.40 21.64 -9.91
N ALA A 33 14.16 21.20 -10.22
CA ALA A 33 13.80 19.79 -10.38
C ALA A 33 14.73 19.08 -11.39
N TYR A 34 14.99 19.71 -12.54
CA TYR A 34 15.86 19.15 -13.58
C TYR A 34 17.34 19.06 -13.15
N PHE A 35 17.78 19.92 -12.22
CA PHE A 35 19.17 19.98 -11.74
C PHE A 35 19.38 19.33 -10.37
N VAL A 36 18.37 18.66 -9.78
CA VAL A 36 18.50 18.01 -8.46
C VAL A 36 19.69 17.06 -8.41
N SER A 37 19.92 16.27 -9.46
CA SER A 37 21.05 15.33 -9.53
C SER A 37 22.43 16.00 -9.50
N ARG A 38 22.53 17.28 -9.87
CA ARG A 38 23.76 18.08 -9.76
C ARG A 38 23.88 18.80 -8.43
N LEU A 39 22.75 19.16 -7.81
CA LEU A 39 22.70 19.87 -6.53
C LEU A 39 22.93 18.91 -5.36
N VAL A 40 22.51 17.65 -5.52
CA VAL A 40 22.66 16.58 -4.52
C VAL A 40 23.19 15.32 -5.23
N PRO A 41 24.52 15.23 -5.45
CA PRO A 41 25.12 14.17 -6.26
C PRO A 41 25.07 12.77 -5.64
N ASP A 42 24.76 12.65 -4.35
CA ASP A 42 24.71 11.38 -3.61
C ASP A 42 23.27 10.85 -3.41
N MET A 43 22.29 11.43 -4.10
CA MET A 43 20.89 10.99 -4.02
C MET A 43 20.69 9.74 -4.87
N GLY A 44 20.14 8.66 -4.31
CA GLY A 44 19.83 7.43 -5.03
C GLY A 44 18.81 7.66 -6.15
N ASP A 45 18.79 6.80 -7.18
CA ASP A 45 17.95 6.98 -8.37
C ASP A 45 16.44 7.07 -8.03
N ASP A 46 15.98 6.31 -7.03
CA ASP A 46 14.59 6.32 -6.56
C ASP A 46 14.24 7.62 -5.80
N ASP A 47 15.12 8.06 -4.90
CA ASP A 47 14.96 9.32 -4.15
C ASP A 47 15.02 10.53 -5.10
N LEU A 48 15.86 10.45 -6.13
CA LEU A 48 15.95 11.45 -7.19
C LEU A 48 14.64 11.54 -7.97
N ALA A 49 14.04 10.40 -8.36
CA ALA A 49 12.78 10.37 -9.09
C ALA A 49 11.61 10.93 -8.27
N VAL A 50 11.51 10.56 -6.98
CA VAL A 50 10.49 11.10 -6.07
C VAL A 50 10.67 12.60 -5.88
N THR A 51 11.90 13.06 -5.64
CA THR A 51 12.21 14.49 -5.44
C THR A 51 11.93 15.32 -6.70
N GLN A 52 12.26 14.79 -7.88
CA GLN A 52 11.94 15.41 -9.16
C GLN A 52 10.43 15.53 -9.39
N SER A 53 9.67 14.49 -9.05
CA SER A 53 8.20 14.48 -9.16
C SER A 53 7.55 15.53 -8.26
N ILE A 54 7.96 15.60 -6.99
CA ILE A 54 7.45 16.59 -6.02
C ILE A 54 7.71 18.03 -6.51
N LEU A 55 8.95 18.33 -6.90
CA LEU A 55 9.33 19.67 -7.36
C LEU A 55 8.64 20.05 -8.68
N THR A 56 8.47 19.09 -9.59
CA THR A 56 7.76 19.33 -10.86
C THR A 56 6.29 19.66 -10.61
N ASN A 57 5.60 18.90 -9.76
CA ASN A 57 4.20 19.15 -9.42
C ASN A 57 4.02 20.50 -8.72
N LEU A 58 4.94 20.86 -7.83
CA LEU A 58 4.93 22.14 -7.12
C LEU A 58 5.17 23.32 -8.07
N GLY A 59 6.09 23.19 -9.03
CA GLY A 59 6.34 24.17 -10.08
C GLY A 59 5.12 24.39 -10.99
N ILE A 60 4.46 23.31 -11.40
CA ILE A 60 3.22 23.36 -12.20
C ILE A 60 2.09 24.04 -11.42
N GLY A 61 1.97 23.79 -10.12
CA GLY A 61 0.98 24.43 -9.24
C GLY A 61 1.15 25.96 -9.21
N PHE A 62 2.38 26.45 -9.01
CA PHE A 62 2.67 27.88 -9.03
C PHE A 62 2.44 28.52 -10.40
N PHE A 63 2.80 27.84 -11.47
CA PHE A 63 2.55 28.33 -12.83
C PHE A 63 1.05 28.43 -13.14
N SER A 64 0.28 27.43 -12.73
CA SER A 64 -1.18 27.40 -12.89
C SER A 64 -1.85 28.51 -12.10
N ALA A 65 -1.41 28.76 -10.86
CA ALA A 65 -1.89 29.88 -10.06
C ALA A 65 -1.58 31.24 -10.70
N ALA A 66 -0.38 31.41 -11.28
CA ALA A 66 -0.01 32.63 -12.01
C ALA A 66 -0.85 32.84 -13.28
N VAL A 67 -1.15 31.77 -14.02
CA VAL A 67 -2.03 31.82 -15.21
C VAL A 67 -3.45 32.20 -14.83
N LEU A 68 -4.01 31.60 -13.78
CA LEU A 68 -5.36 31.93 -13.29
C LEU A 68 -5.45 33.41 -12.88
N PHE A 69 -4.43 33.91 -12.18
CA PHE A 69 -4.34 35.32 -11.80
C PHE A 69 -4.24 36.27 -13.01
N LEU A 70 -3.56 35.87 -14.08
CA LEU A 70 -3.47 36.66 -15.32
C LEU A 70 -4.78 36.70 -16.11
N LEU A 71 -5.59 35.64 -16.01
CA LEU A 71 -6.86 35.53 -16.70
C LEU A 71 -7.98 36.30 -15.98
N GLU A 72 -7.92 36.44 -14.66
CA GLU A 72 -8.91 37.15 -13.84
C GLU A 72 -9.25 38.58 -14.35
N PRO A 73 -8.29 39.47 -14.65
CA PRO A 73 -8.60 40.82 -15.14
C PRO A 73 -9.13 40.83 -16.59
N LYS A 74 -8.79 39.84 -17.42
CA LYS A 74 -9.36 39.69 -18.77
C LYS A 74 -10.79 39.17 -18.72
N PHE A 75 -11.09 38.25 -17.81
CA PHE A 75 -12.44 37.78 -17.55
C PHE A 75 -13.34 38.91 -17.03
N ARG A 76 -12.85 39.67 -16.03
CA ARG A 76 -13.57 40.85 -15.53
C ARG A 76 -13.78 41.91 -16.61
N ARG A 77 -12.83 42.11 -17.53
CA ARG A 77 -12.97 43.08 -18.64
C ARG A 77 -13.82 42.58 -19.79
N ALA A 78 -13.79 41.29 -20.13
CA ALA A 78 -14.67 40.70 -21.12
C ALA A 78 -16.13 40.79 -20.65
N VAL A 79 -16.38 40.46 -19.37
CA VAL A 79 -17.67 40.65 -18.72
C VAL A 79 -18.06 42.12 -18.63
N LYS A 80 -17.11 43.04 -18.39
CA LYS A 80 -17.43 44.48 -18.37
C LYS A 80 -17.67 45.06 -19.77
N ALA A 81 -16.96 44.59 -20.79
CA ALA A 81 -17.07 45.07 -22.17
C ALA A 81 -18.36 44.58 -22.81
N ASP A 82 -18.76 43.32 -22.60
CA ASP A 82 -20.06 42.79 -23.03
C ASP A 82 -21.24 43.48 -22.32
N VAL A 83 -21.04 43.92 -21.07
CA VAL A 83 -22.07 44.60 -20.26
C VAL A 83 -22.16 46.11 -20.53
N THR A 84 -21.18 46.73 -21.22
CA THR A 84 -21.21 48.20 -21.43
C THR A 84 -21.88 48.64 -22.73
N ASP A 85 -21.90 47.80 -23.77
CA ASP A 85 -22.49 48.20 -25.08
C ASP A 85 -23.96 47.80 -25.26
N THR A 86 -24.50 46.93 -24.41
CA THR A 86 -25.91 46.54 -24.49
C THR A 86 -26.53 46.59 -23.10
N VAL A 87 -27.55 47.45 -22.95
CA VAL A 87 -28.58 47.40 -21.91
C VAL A 87 -28.34 48.21 -20.63
N THR A 88 -28.51 49.54 -20.72
CA THR A 88 -28.60 50.40 -19.52
C THR A 88 -29.99 50.42 -18.86
N ASP A 89 -31.08 50.01 -19.52
CA ASP A 89 -32.43 50.15 -18.91
C ASP A 89 -33.21 48.85 -18.68
N THR A 90 -32.84 47.71 -19.29
CA THR A 90 -33.61 46.45 -19.15
C THR A 90 -33.06 45.48 -18.07
N VAL A 91 -31.83 45.68 -17.58
CA VAL A 91 -31.12 44.66 -16.78
C VAL A 91 -31.44 44.69 -15.28
N ARG A 92 -31.96 45.78 -14.71
CA ARG A 92 -32.22 45.82 -13.25
C ARG A 92 -33.24 44.77 -12.80
N THR A 93 -34.18 44.38 -13.65
CA THR A 93 -35.15 43.30 -13.36
C THR A 93 -34.62 41.92 -13.73
N ALA A 94 -33.63 41.82 -14.63
CA ALA A 94 -33.03 40.55 -15.05
C ALA A 94 -31.80 40.14 -14.20
N THR A 95 -31.18 41.06 -13.44
CA THR A 95 -29.92 40.77 -12.73
C THR A 95 -30.10 39.86 -11.50
N GLU A 96 -31.29 39.82 -10.90
CA GLU A 96 -31.56 38.86 -9.82
C GLU A 96 -31.85 37.45 -10.38
N GLY A 97 -32.58 37.35 -11.50
CA GLY A 97 -32.83 36.06 -12.17
C GLY A 97 -31.58 35.46 -12.82
N LEU A 98 -30.79 36.26 -13.55
CA LEU A 98 -29.65 35.76 -14.33
C LEU A 98 -28.43 35.40 -13.45
N LYS A 99 -28.30 36.00 -12.26
CA LYS A 99 -27.20 35.70 -11.33
C LYS A 99 -27.43 34.35 -10.63
N ASP A 100 -28.68 34.04 -10.32
CA ASP A 100 -29.05 32.72 -9.81
C ASP A 100 -29.01 31.70 -10.95
N GLU A 101 -29.53 32.01 -12.14
CA GLU A 101 -29.54 31.10 -13.31
C GLU A 101 -28.14 30.78 -13.86
N VAL A 102 -27.21 31.76 -13.93
CA VAL A 102 -25.83 31.50 -14.36
C VAL A 102 -25.01 30.80 -13.26
N ARG A 103 -25.28 31.10 -11.98
CA ARG A 103 -24.64 30.39 -10.87
C ARG A 103 -25.13 28.94 -10.79
N GLU A 104 -26.42 28.73 -10.97
CA GLU A 104 -27.07 27.42 -11.02
C GLU A 104 -26.58 26.64 -12.23
N ALA A 105 -26.52 27.24 -13.43
CA ALA A 105 -26.00 26.58 -14.62
C ALA A 105 -24.50 26.23 -14.54
N VAL A 106 -23.68 27.10 -13.93
CA VAL A 106 -22.25 26.81 -13.71
C VAL A 106 -22.08 25.75 -12.62
N GLN A 107 -22.86 25.82 -11.55
CA GLN A 107 -22.85 24.82 -10.50
C GLN A 107 -23.33 23.45 -11.00
N GLU A 108 -24.36 23.42 -11.85
CA GLU A 108 -24.89 22.24 -12.52
C GLU A 108 -23.86 21.66 -13.52
N ASP A 109 -23.18 22.47 -14.35
CA ASP A 109 -22.10 21.99 -15.24
C ASP A 109 -20.89 21.46 -14.44
N PHE A 110 -20.56 22.06 -13.30
CA PHE A 110 -19.52 21.51 -12.41
C PHE A 110 -19.97 20.21 -11.74
N GLU A 111 -21.17 20.16 -11.19
CA GLU A 111 -21.74 18.97 -10.56
C GLU A 111 -21.87 17.83 -11.58
N ASP A 112 -22.31 18.09 -12.81
CA ASP A 112 -22.41 17.11 -13.90
C ASP A 112 -21.04 16.61 -14.37
N ARG A 113 -20.04 17.49 -14.47
CA ARG A 113 -18.66 17.09 -14.79
C ARG A 113 -18.00 16.30 -13.66
N PHE A 114 -18.25 16.65 -12.40
CA PHE A 114 -17.75 15.90 -11.25
C PHE A 114 -18.46 14.56 -11.13
N ALA A 115 -19.78 14.50 -11.36
CA ALA A 115 -20.53 13.25 -11.43
C ALA A 115 -20.01 12.36 -12.55
N THR A 116 -19.82 12.91 -13.76
CA THR A 116 -19.26 12.17 -14.90
C THR A 116 -17.83 11.69 -14.64
N LEU A 117 -16.99 12.49 -13.97
CA LEU A 117 -15.64 12.08 -13.61
C LEU A 117 -15.65 11.00 -12.53
N ALA A 118 -16.48 11.16 -11.50
CA ALA A 118 -16.69 10.17 -10.45
C ALA A 118 -17.19 8.85 -11.06
N ASP A 119 -18.17 8.90 -11.95
CA ASP A 119 -18.70 7.74 -12.65
C ASP A 119 -17.64 7.05 -13.52
N ARG A 120 -16.79 7.82 -14.21
CA ARG A 120 -15.66 7.25 -14.99
C ARG A 120 -14.59 6.64 -14.10
N ILE A 121 -14.32 7.22 -12.94
CA ILE A 121 -13.38 6.68 -11.95
C ILE A 121 -13.95 5.41 -11.34
N ASN A 122 -15.21 5.44 -10.89
CA ASN A 122 -15.92 4.29 -10.33
C ASN A 122 -16.03 3.16 -11.36
N ALA A 123 -16.41 3.44 -12.60
CA ALA A 123 -16.49 2.42 -13.64
C ALA A 123 -15.11 1.78 -13.95
N ARG A 124 -14.02 2.55 -13.90
CA ARG A 124 -12.67 2.00 -14.05
C ARG A 124 -12.24 1.19 -12.82
N TYR A 125 -12.61 1.65 -11.63
CA TYR A 125 -12.37 0.99 -10.36
C TYR A 125 -13.08 -0.36 -10.32
N ASP A 126 -14.38 -0.39 -10.61
CA ASP A 126 -15.22 -1.58 -10.65
C ASP A 126 -14.74 -2.58 -11.72
N ALA A 127 -14.35 -2.09 -12.89
CA ALA A 127 -13.79 -2.95 -13.95
C ALA A 127 -12.47 -3.62 -13.50
N LYS A 128 -11.64 -2.92 -12.71
CA LYS A 128 -10.39 -3.47 -12.18
C LYS A 128 -10.62 -4.47 -11.05
N LEU A 129 -11.57 -4.19 -10.17
CA LEU A 129 -11.96 -5.14 -9.12
C LEU A 129 -12.54 -6.42 -9.73
N LYS A 130 -13.39 -6.29 -10.76
CA LYS A 130 -13.95 -7.43 -11.47
C LYS A 130 -12.87 -8.29 -12.12
N GLU A 131 -11.90 -7.66 -12.79
CA GLU A 131 -10.78 -8.37 -13.40
C GLU A 131 -9.93 -9.15 -12.37
N GLN A 132 -9.76 -8.60 -11.16
CA GLN A 132 -9.08 -9.32 -10.08
C GLN A 132 -9.93 -10.47 -9.54
N SER A 133 -11.23 -10.26 -9.36
CA SER A 133 -12.16 -11.29 -8.89
C SER A 133 -12.24 -12.48 -9.85
N ASP A 134 -12.33 -12.23 -11.16
CA ASP A 134 -12.39 -13.28 -12.18
C ASP A 134 -11.12 -14.17 -12.17
N LEU A 135 -9.94 -13.59 -11.91
CA LEU A 135 -8.67 -14.34 -11.81
C LEU A 135 -8.55 -15.18 -10.54
N VAL A 136 -9.15 -14.72 -9.43
CA VAL A 136 -9.14 -15.45 -8.16
C VAL A 136 -10.15 -16.60 -8.18
N SER A 137 -11.27 -16.43 -8.90
CA SER A 137 -12.32 -17.45 -9.05
C SER A 137 -11.84 -18.80 -9.57
N ASP A 138 -10.84 -18.83 -10.44
CA ASP A 138 -10.30 -20.08 -10.98
C ASP A 138 -9.39 -20.81 -9.97
N LEU A 139 -8.84 -20.10 -8.99
CA LEU A 139 -7.89 -20.62 -8.00
C LEU A 139 -8.56 -20.99 -6.66
N SER A 140 -9.70 -20.37 -6.33
CA SER A 140 -10.33 -20.47 -5.02
C SER A 140 -11.12 -21.75 -4.78
N SER A 141 -11.51 -22.49 -5.83
CA SER A 141 -12.37 -23.67 -5.68
C SER A 141 -11.79 -24.69 -4.70
N ASP A 142 -10.46 -24.76 -4.66
CA ASP A 142 -9.71 -25.68 -3.82
C ASP A 142 -9.16 -25.02 -2.55
N PHE A 143 -9.15 -23.69 -2.47
CA PHE A 143 -8.61 -22.89 -1.37
C PHE A 143 -9.74 -22.29 -0.52
N THR A 144 -10.46 -23.15 0.18
CA THR A 144 -11.62 -22.76 1.01
C THR A 144 -11.22 -22.50 2.46
N HIS A 145 -12.02 -21.67 3.16
CA HIS A 145 -11.86 -21.39 4.59
C HIS A 145 -11.76 -22.68 5.42
N GLU A 146 -12.64 -23.67 5.15
CA GLU A 146 -12.67 -24.94 5.88
C GLU A 146 -11.36 -25.73 5.72
N ARG A 147 -10.83 -25.81 4.49
CA ARG A 147 -9.57 -26.53 4.22
C ARG A 147 -8.39 -25.83 4.90
N VAL A 148 -8.30 -24.51 4.78
CA VAL A 148 -7.23 -23.72 5.39
C VAL A 148 -7.28 -23.81 6.91
N SER A 149 -8.48 -23.73 7.50
CA SER A 149 -8.68 -23.90 8.95
C SER A 149 -8.21 -25.28 9.44
N LYS A 150 -8.59 -26.36 8.74
CA LYS A 150 -8.14 -27.73 9.07
C LYS A 150 -6.62 -27.88 8.95
N LEU A 151 -6.01 -27.26 7.95
CA LEU A 151 -4.54 -27.25 7.79
C LEU A 151 -3.87 -26.53 8.96
N PHE A 152 -4.39 -25.37 9.39
CA PHE A 152 -3.88 -24.65 10.55
C PHE A 152 -4.10 -25.42 11.86
N GLU A 153 -5.24 -26.08 12.02
CA GLU A 153 -5.53 -26.93 13.17
C GLU A 153 -4.53 -28.09 13.31
N GLU A 154 -4.26 -28.79 12.21
CA GLU A 154 -3.25 -29.85 12.16
C GLU A 154 -1.85 -29.29 12.44
N ALA A 155 -1.49 -28.18 11.79
CA ALA A 155 -0.20 -27.53 11.98
C ALA A 155 0.02 -27.07 13.42
N ALA A 156 -1.02 -26.53 14.08
CA ALA A 156 -0.97 -26.11 15.48
C ALA A 156 -0.85 -27.30 16.43
N THR A 157 -1.60 -28.39 16.17
CA THR A 157 -1.51 -29.65 16.93
C THR A 157 -0.08 -30.19 16.93
N LEU A 158 0.60 -30.10 15.79
CA LEU A 158 1.99 -30.54 15.63
C LEU A 158 3.03 -29.47 16.01
N ARG A 159 2.60 -28.24 16.36
CA ARG A 159 3.47 -27.06 16.54
C ARG A 159 4.40 -26.87 15.34
N ALA A 160 3.88 -27.10 14.14
CA ALA A 160 4.58 -27.00 12.87
C ALA A 160 4.84 -25.54 12.48
N LEU A 161 3.96 -24.62 12.87
CA LEU A 161 4.11 -23.19 12.61
C LEU A 161 4.49 -22.45 13.90
N HIS A 162 5.31 -21.41 13.76
CA HIS A 162 5.62 -20.48 14.84
C HIS A 162 4.46 -19.49 14.98
N GLU A 163 3.96 -19.29 16.20
CA GLU A 163 2.80 -18.42 16.49
C GLU A 163 1.53 -18.75 15.68
N ASN A 164 1.38 -19.99 15.21
CA ASN A 164 0.29 -20.40 14.31
C ASN A 164 0.14 -19.46 13.10
N ALA A 165 1.27 -18.95 12.60
CA ALA A 165 1.31 -18.02 11.49
C ALA A 165 2.39 -18.42 10.48
N LEU A 166 2.17 -18.07 9.23
CA LEU A 166 3.08 -18.30 8.14
C LEU A 166 3.11 -17.06 7.24
N LEU A 167 4.31 -16.55 6.98
CA LEU A 167 4.55 -15.53 5.96
C LEU A 167 5.04 -16.16 4.66
N VAL A 168 4.48 -15.71 3.54
CA VAL A 168 4.93 -16.07 2.19
C VAL A 168 5.11 -14.83 1.32
N GLU A 169 5.98 -14.92 0.32
CA GLU A 169 6.21 -13.83 -0.64
C GLU A 169 5.08 -13.71 -1.66
N ALA A 170 4.64 -12.47 -1.85
CA ALA A 170 3.56 -12.10 -2.76
C ALA A 170 4.03 -11.73 -4.16
N ASP A 171 5.25 -11.22 -4.26
CA ASP A 171 5.87 -10.82 -5.50
C ASP A 171 7.10 -11.67 -5.79
N ASP A 172 7.56 -11.63 -7.04
CA ASP A 172 8.81 -12.26 -7.46
C ASP A 172 10.04 -11.47 -7.01
N GLU A 173 9.87 -10.28 -6.41
CA GLU A 173 10.97 -9.50 -5.86
C GLU A 173 11.03 -9.67 -4.35
N ILE A 174 12.18 -10.16 -3.87
CA ILE A 174 12.37 -10.45 -2.44
C ILE A 174 12.08 -9.23 -1.56
N GLY A 175 11.22 -9.47 -0.57
CA GLY A 175 10.87 -8.49 0.44
C GLY A 175 9.84 -7.43 0.03
N ASN A 176 9.38 -7.37 -1.22
CA ASN A 176 8.48 -6.31 -1.70
C ASN A 176 7.10 -6.33 -1.02
N LEU A 177 6.34 -7.40 -1.23
CA LEU A 177 5.07 -7.66 -0.55
C LEU A 177 5.09 -9.09 -0.02
N ARG A 178 4.60 -9.26 1.21
CA ARG A 178 4.41 -10.57 1.83
C ARG A 178 2.98 -10.71 2.31
N VAL A 179 2.47 -11.93 2.31
CA VAL A 179 1.17 -12.25 2.89
C VAL A 179 1.39 -13.13 4.10
N ARG A 180 0.88 -12.69 5.25
CA ARG A 180 0.82 -13.47 6.48
C ARG A 180 -0.54 -14.15 6.54
N PHE A 181 -0.52 -15.48 6.70
CA PHE A 181 -1.68 -16.27 7.08
C PHE A 181 -1.52 -16.61 8.55
N SER A 182 -2.51 -16.32 9.39
CA SER A 182 -2.46 -16.61 10.82
C SER A 182 -3.74 -17.23 11.33
N TRP A 183 -3.62 -18.03 12.38
CA TRP A 183 -4.74 -18.69 13.04
C TRP A 183 -4.73 -18.33 14.52
N HIS A 184 -5.59 -17.40 14.91
CA HIS A 184 -5.69 -16.92 16.29
C HIS A 184 -7.13 -16.65 16.72
N HIS A 185 -7.29 -16.47 18.02
CA HIS A 185 -8.56 -16.19 18.64
C HIS A 185 -9.03 -14.75 18.31
N PRO A 186 -10.31 -14.51 17.96
CA PRO A 186 -10.84 -13.21 17.52
C PRO A 186 -10.77 -12.10 18.58
N HIS A 187 -10.64 -12.48 19.85
CA HIS A 187 -10.46 -11.55 20.97
C HIS A 187 -9.06 -11.60 21.61
N GLY A 188 -8.16 -12.43 21.10
CA GLY A 188 -6.75 -12.30 21.42
C GLY A 188 -6.24 -11.13 20.63
N THR A 189 -5.62 -10.13 21.28
CA THR A 189 -4.76 -9.26 20.48
C THR A 189 -3.69 -10.16 19.84
N PRO A 190 -3.27 -9.92 18.59
CA PRO A 190 -2.19 -10.69 17.96
C PRO A 190 -0.90 -10.74 18.82
N TRP A 191 -0.83 -9.86 19.83
CA TRP A 191 0.30 -9.61 20.73
C TRP A 191 0.08 -10.11 22.16
N THR A 192 -1.09 -10.68 22.50
CA THR A 192 -1.24 -11.34 23.80
C THR A 192 -0.34 -12.57 23.82
N ASP A 193 0.60 -12.58 24.77
CA ASP A 193 1.61 -13.60 25.07
C ASP A 193 1.32 -14.97 24.43
N PRO A 194 2.20 -15.51 23.56
CA PRO A 194 2.04 -16.83 22.95
C PRO A 194 1.80 -17.96 23.96
N SER A 195 2.18 -17.78 25.23
CA SER A 195 1.89 -18.73 26.31
C SER A 195 0.40 -18.78 26.69
N THR A 196 -0.37 -17.75 26.33
CA THR A 196 -1.83 -17.65 26.49
C THR A 196 -2.62 -18.24 25.31
N LEU A 197 -1.93 -18.74 24.28
CA LEU A 197 -2.54 -19.59 23.25
C LEU A 197 -3.10 -20.83 23.94
N ARG A 198 -4.39 -20.76 24.31
CA ARG A 198 -5.12 -21.91 24.82
C ARG A 198 -5.13 -22.97 23.72
N PRO A 199 -5.00 -24.26 24.08
CA PRO A 199 -5.29 -25.33 23.13
C PRO A 199 -6.69 -25.10 22.53
N PRO A 200 -6.91 -25.43 21.26
CA PRO A 200 -8.17 -25.19 20.58
C PRO A 200 -9.31 -25.80 21.41
N GLY A 201 -10.14 -24.95 21.97
CA GLY A 201 -11.26 -25.35 22.80
C GLY A 201 -12.37 -24.32 22.61
N ASP A 202 -13.43 -24.77 21.94
CA ASP A 202 -14.77 -24.18 21.65
C ASP A 202 -14.91 -22.70 21.27
N ASP A 203 -13.92 -21.86 21.52
CA ASP A 203 -13.85 -20.50 21.02
C ASP A 203 -13.16 -20.51 19.64
N TRP A 204 -13.88 -20.02 18.64
CA TRP A 204 -13.52 -20.11 17.23
C TRP A 204 -12.20 -19.40 16.95
N ASN A 205 -11.14 -20.14 16.64
CA ASN A 205 -9.95 -19.54 16.02
C ASN A 205 -10.32 -19.14 14.59
N GLU A 206 -10.08 -17.88 14.24
CA GLU A 206 -10.33 -17.34 12.92
C GLU A 206 -9.05 -17.36 12.09
N VAL A 207 -9.18 -17.56 10.78
CA VAL A 207 -8.06 -17.42 9.85
C VAL A 207 -7.96 -15.94 9.50
N HIS A 208 -6.80 -15.34 9.72
CA HIS A 208 -6.52 -13.96 9.35
C HIS A 208 -5.51 -13.95 8.21
N ILE A 209 -5.73 -13.05 7.24
CA ILE A 209 -4.79 -12.80 6.16
C ILE A 209 -4.39 -11.33 6.22
N ALA A 210 -3.09 -11.06 6.34
CA ALA A 210 -2.54 -9.71 6.39
C ALA A 210 -1.50 -9.50 5.28
N ALA A 211 -1.45 -8.30 4.71
CA ALA A 211 -0.50 -7.95 3.66
C ALA A 211 0.59 -6.99 4.20
N TRP A 212 1.84 -7.40 4.10
CA TRP A 212 3.01 -6.76 4.70
C TRP A 212 3.91 -6.16 3.62
N PRO A 213 3.84 -4.83 3.39
CA PRO A 213 4.74 -4.15 2.46
C PRO A 213 6.16 -4.05 3.02
N SER A 214 7.14 -3.94 2.11
CA SER A 214 8.59 -3.88 2.40
C SER A 214 8.99 -2.70 3.29
N THR A 215 8.37 -1.54 3.07
CA THR A 215 8.75 -0.24 3.64
C THR A 215 7.81 0.27 4.73
N GLY A 216 6.76 -0.50 5.06
CA GLY A 216 5.72 -0.07 5.98
C GLY A 216 5.98 -0.52 7.41
N ASP A 217 5.52 0.30 8.36
CA ASP A 217 5.29 -0.20 9.70
C ASP A 217 4.23 -1.31 9.65
N TRP A 218 4.61 -2.48 10.16
CA TRP A 218 3.77 -3.64 10.40
C TRP A 218 2.40 -3.33 11.05
N TRP A 219 2.26 -2.24 11.82
CA TRP A 219 1.00 -1.85 12.44
C TRP A 219 -0.05 -1.28 11.47
N ALA A 220 0.35 -0.91 10.26
CA ALA A 220 -0.52 -0.33 9.24
C ALA A 220 -0.85 -1.32 8.12
N SER A 221 -0.40 -2.57 8.25
CA SER A 221 -0.71 -3.63 7.30
C SER A 221 -2.20 -3.92 7.31
N PRO A 222 -2.88 -3.88 6.15
CA PRO A 222 -4.26 -4.32 6.07
C PRO A 222 -4.34 -5.80 6.42
N GLU A 223 -5.33 -6.13 7.24
CA GLU A 223 -5.61 -7.46 7.76
C GLU A 223 -7.11 -7.72 7.63
N VAL A 224 -7.46 -8.92 7.16
CA VAL A 224 -8.83 -9.35 6.94
C VAL A 224 -9.04 -10.65 7.70
N ALA A 225 -10.09 -10.68 8.53
CA ALA A 225 -10.56 -11.89 9.17
C ALA A 225 -11.37 -12.71 8.16
N TRP A 226 -10.85 -13.87 7.77
CA TRP A 226 -11.52 -14.80 6.87
C TRP A 226 -12.51 -15.64 7.65
N THR A 227 -13.80 -15.36 7.46
CA THR A 227 -14.90 -16.07 8.10
C THR A 227 -15.50 -17.15 7.19
N PRO A 228 -16.22 -18.16 7.72
CA PRO A 228 -16.80 -19.24 6.92
C PRO A 228 -17.80 -18.79 5.83
N ASN A 229 -18.35 -17.58 5.93
CA ASN A 229 -19.28 -17.00 4.97
C ASN A 229 -18.61 -16.14 3.88
N MET A 230 -17.29 -15.98 3.93
CA MET A 230 -16.51 -15.27 2.91
C MET A 230 -15.82 -16.26 1.98
N THR A 231 -15.84 -15.96 0.68
CA THR A 231 -14.98 -16.67 -0.27
C THR A 231 -13.56 -16.13 -0.19
N PHE A 232 -12.59 -16.83 -0.80
CA PHE A 232 -11.22 -16.31 -0.85
C PHE A 232 -11.12 -15.03 -1.70
N GLU A 233 -11.96 -14.90 -2.74
CA GLU A 233 -12.10 -13.68 -3.54
C GLU A 233 -12.44 -12.48 -2.67
N ASP A 234 -13.40 -12.62 -1.76
CA ASP A 234 -13.84 -11.55 -0.88
C ASP A 234 -12.66 -11.06 -0.03
N VAL A 235 -11.91 -12.00 0.57
CA VAL A 235 -10.73 -11.69 1.40
C VAL A 235 -9.61 -11.05 0.59
N ALA A 236 -9.31 -11.60 -0.60
CA ALA A 236 -8.31 -11.07 -1.51
C ALA A 236 -8.64 -9.64 -1.98
N LEU A 237 -9.92 -9.39 -2.27
CA LEU A 237 -10.44 -8.10 -2.66
C LEU A 237 -10.33 -7.08 -1.52
N GLU A 238 -10.78 -7.44 -0.31
CA GLU A 238 -10.67 -6.57 0.86
C GLU A 238 -9.21 -6.21 1.18
N LEU A 239 -8.28 -7.16 1.05
CA LEU A 239 -6.85 -6.90 1.20
C LEU A 239 -6.31 -5.93 0.13
N ALA A 240 -6.72 -6.09 -1.13
CA ALA A 240 -6.30 -5.19 -2.21
C ALA A 240 -6.84 -3.76 -1.98
N VAL A 241 -8.08 -3.63 -1.53
CA VAL A 241 -8.68 -2.33 -1.15
C VAL A 241 -7.92 -1.72 0.04
N GLY A 242 -7.61 -2.53 1.05
CA GLY A 242 -6.82 -2.13 2.21
C GLY A 242 -5.46 -1.58 1.82
N LEU A 243 -4.70 -2.31 0.99
CA LEU A 243 -3.37 -1.91 0.50
C LEU A 243 -3.40 -0.61 -0.32
N ASN A 244 -4.46 -0.38 -1.07
CA ASN A 244 -4.66 0.86 -1.81
C ASN A 244 -5.02 2.03 -0.91
N SER A 245 -5.86 1.80 0.11
CA SER A 245 -6.23 2.82 1.07
C SER A 245 -5.04 3.28 1.94
N SER A 246 -4.10 2.38 2.24
CA SER A 246 -2.87 2.71 2.98
C SER A 246 -1.78 3.35 2.11
N GLY A 247 -2.00 3.42 0.78
CA GLY A 247 -1.00 3.89 -0.18
C GLY A 247 0.18 2.92 -0.35
N SER A 248 0.10 1.71 0.18
CA SER A 248 1.17 0.70 0.11
C SER A 248 1.25 0.03 -1.27
N ARG A 249 0.12 -0.05 -1.99
CA ARG A 249 0.05 -0.60 -3.35
C ARG A 249 -1.16 -0.06 -4.08
N GLY A 250 -1.02 0.46 -5.30
CA GLY A 250 -2.17 0.94 -6.06
C GLY A 250 -3.05 -0.22 -6.54
N LEU A 251 -4.37 -0.03 -6.66
CA LEU A 251 -5.28 -1.07 -7.22
C LEU A 251 -4.94 -1.53 -8.64
N ALA A 252 -4.19 -0.70 -9.38
CA ALA A 252 -3.70 -1.07 -10.71
C ALA A 252 -2.62 -2.17 -10.65
N GLU A 253 -1.91 -2.29 -9.53
CA GLU A 253 -0.87 -3.28 -9.31
C GLU A 253 -1.49 -4.58 -8.81
N ARG A 254 -1.47 -5.60 -9.67
CA ARG A 254 -2.09 -6.89 -9.36
C ARG A 254 -1.28 -7.65 -8.32
N ILE A 255 -1.98 -8.26 -7.38
CA ILE A 255 -1.43 -9.27 -6.48
C ILE A 255 -1.52 -10.63 -7.19
N GLN A 256 -0.41 -11.35 -7.28
CA GLN A 256 -0.37 -12.66 -7.92
C GLN A 256 -0.77 -13.75 -6.92
N TRP A 257 -2.09 -13.93 -6.71
CA TRP A 257 -2.60 -14.88 -5.72
C TRP A 257 -2.23 -16.34 -5.99
N GLY A 258 -2.15 -16.78 -7.25
CA GLY A 258 -1.79 -18.16 -7.59
C GLY A 258 -0.45 -18.60 -6.98
N PRO A 259 0.66 -17.91 -7.28
CA PRO A 259 1.95 -18.17 -6.63
C PRO A 259 1.91 -18.09 -5.11
N ILE A 260 1.19 -17.13 -4.52
CA ILE A 260 1.05 -17.00 -3.06
C ILE A 260 0.44 -18.25 -2.44
N LEU A 261 -0.66 -18.73 -3.01
CA LEU A 261 -1.37 -19.91 -2.52
C LEU A 261 -0.51 -21.17 -2.66
N GLN A 262 0.20 -21.32 -3.79
CA GLN A 262 1.12 -22.42 -4.00
C GLN A 262 2.26 -22.42 -2.97
N ARG A 263 2.86 -21.25 -2.70
CA ARG A 263 3.91 -21.09 -1.69
C ARG A 263 3.38 -21.41 -0.29
N PHE A 264 2.18 -20.94 0.04
CA PHE A 264 1.50 -21.26 1.31
C PHE A 264 1.31 -22.78 1.48
N GLU A 265 0.72 -23.46 0.51
CA GLU A 265 0.48 -24.90 0.59
C GLU A 265 1.80 -25.69 0.70
N THR A 266 2.81 -25.31 -0.08
CA THR A 266 4.15 -25.92 -0.05
C THR A 266 4.78 -25.78 1.33
N ALA A 267 4.72 -24.57 1.89
CA ALA A 267 5.32 -24.25 3.18
C ALA A 267 4.63 -24.97 4.35
N VAL A 268 3.29 -24.94 4.41
CA VAL A 268 2.53 -25.63 5.47
C VAL A 268 2.76 -27.15 5.40
N LYS A 269 2.73 -27.72 4.19
CA LYS A 269 3.02 -29.14 3.98
C LYS A 269 4.43 -29.49 4.47
N ALA A 270 5.43 -28.74 4.04
CA ALA A 270 6.83 -28.94 4.46
C ALA A 270 6.98 -28.86 5.99
N ALA A 271 6.31 -27.92 6.64
CA ALA A 271 6.32 -27.77 8.10
C ALA A 271 5.70 -29.00 8.80
N ILE A 272 4.52 -29.44 8.37
CA ILE A 272 3.82 -30.63 8.92
C ILE A 272 4.66 -31.89 8.70
N GLU A 273 5.10 -32.14 7.47
CA GLU A 273 5.88 -33.32 7.11
C GLU A 273 7.21 -33.38 7.87
N SER A 274 7.84 -32.23 8.11
CA SER A 274 9.04 -32.11 8.94
C SER A 274 8.78 -32.51 10.40
N ARG A 275 7.66 -32.06 10.99
CA ARG A 275 7.25 -32.48 12.35
C ARG A 275 6.95 -33.96 12.46
N MET A 276 6.35 -34.53 11.41
CA MET A 276 6.07 -35.96 11.31
C MET A 276 7.32 -36.81 11.00
N LYS A 277 8.45 -36.17 10.65
CA LYS A 277 9.69 -36.83 10.20
C LYS A 277 9.45 -37.72 8.98
N THR A 278 8.65 -37.22 8.04
CA THR A 278 8.36 -37.91 6.77
C THR A 278 9.65 -38.03 5.96
N GLU A 279 9.85 -39.17 5.30
CA GLU A 279 11.02 -39.38 4.44
C GLU A 279 11.05 -38.33 3.31
N GLY A 280 12.18 -37.63 3.17
CA GLY A 280 12.36 -36.57 2.17
C GLY A 280 11.87 -35.18 2.61
N ALA A 281 11.22 -35.04 3.76
CA ALA A 281 10.83 -33.74 4.29
C ALA A 281 12.07 -32.90 4.70
N PRO A 282 12.01 -31.56 4.57
CA PRO A 282 13.09 -30.70 5.04
C PRO A 282 13.28 -30.85 6.56
N PRO A 283 14.51 -30.92 7.07
CA PRO A 283 14.78 -31.14 8.50
C PRO A 283 14.66 -29.83 9.31
N LEU A 284 13.48 -29.23 9.32
CA LEU A 284 13.19 -27.99 10.02
C LEU A 284 13.21 -28.21 11.55
N GLU A 285 14.03 -27.46 12.26
CA GLU A 285 13.91 -27.38 13.71
C GLU A 285 13.01 -26.20 14.08
N GLY A 286 12.21 -26.36 15.14
CA GLY A 286 11.26 -25.30 15.52
C GLY A 286 10.06 -25.18 14.58
N GLY A 287 9.23 -24.18 14.86
CA GLY A 287 8.04 -23.87 14.04
C GLY A 287 8.43 -22.99 12.86
N LEU A 288 7.92 -23.30 11.68
CA LEU A 288 8.09 -22.48 10.47
C LEU A 288 7.39 -21.14 10.67
N SER A 289 8.07 -20.05 10.33
CA SER A 289 7.56 -18.68 10.47
C SER A 289 7.41 -17.98 9.11
N GLU A 290 8.36 -18.19 8.19
CA GLU A 290 8.42 -17.50 6.90
C GLU A 290 9.01 -18.45 5.86
N PHE A 291 8.41 -18.43 4.66
CA PHE A 291 8.81 -19.23 3.51
C PHE A 291 9.10 -18.29 2.34
N LEU A 292 10.31 -18.40 1.79
CA LEU A 292 10.82 -17.53 0.73
C LEU A 292 11.24 -18.43 -0.43
N ASP A 293 10.67 -18.18 -1.61
CA ASP A 293 10.84 -19.05 -2.78
C ASP A 293 11.11 -18.20 -4.01
N HIS A 294 12.38 -17.79 -4.10
CA HIS A 294 12.89 -16.89 -5.12
C HIS A 294 13.97 -17.60 -5.96
N GLU A 295 15.26 -17.28 -5.77
CA GLU A 295 16.35 -18.02 -6.45
C GLU A 295 16.58 -19.37 -5.79
N ASN A 296 16.44 -19.41 -4.46
CA ASN A 296 16.53 -20.61 -3.66
C ASN A 296 15.32 -20.69 -2.71
N THR A 297 14.92 -21.91 -2.37
CA THR A 297 13.86 -22.11 -1.38
C THR A 297 14.44 -22.05 0.02
N TRP A 298 13.97 -21.09 0.81
CA TRP A 298 14.37 -20.87 2.19
C TRP A 298 13.20 -21.03 3.16
N TYR A 299 13.49 -21.71 4.27
CA TYR A 299 12.57 -21.89 5.37
C TYR A 299 13.16 -21.20 6.60
N LEU A 300 12.49 -20.15 7.07
CA LEU A 300 12.85 -19.47 8.30
C LEU A 300 11.94 -19.96 9.43
N THR A 301 12.56 -20.54 10.44
CA THR A 301 11.89 -21.06 11.64
C THR A 301 12.29 -20.25 12.86
N ASN A 302 11.58 -20.42 13.98
CA ASN A 302 11.99 -19.83 15.25
C ASN A 302 13.27 -20.43 15.88
N ARG A 303 13.92 -21.39 15.21
CA ARG A 303 15.18 -22.01 15.66
C ARG A 303 16.33 -21.88 14.68
N GLY A 304 16.05 -21.70 13.40
CA GLY A 304 17.07 -21.70 12.36
C GLY A 304 16.56 -21.27 10.99
N LEU A 305 17.52 -21.10 10.10
CA LEU A 305 17.35 -20.84 8.68
C LEU A 305 17.78 -22.09 7.89
N TYR A 306 16.94 -22.54 6.96
CA TYR A 306 17.18 -23.77 6.19
C TYR A 306 17.03 -23.51 4.69
N CYS A 307 17.98 -24.02 3.90
CA CYS A 307 17.92 -24.09 2.45
C CYS A 307 18.18 -25.52 1.98
N PRO A 308 17.13 -26.33 1.76
CA PRO A 308 17.27 -27.73 1.38
C PRO A 308 18.01 -27.93 0.05
N THR A 309 17.84 -27.02 -0.91
CA THR A 309 18.50 -27.08 -2.23
C THR A 309 20.02 -27.17 -2.12
N HIS A 310 20.60 -26.55 -1.09
CA HIS A 310 22.05 -26.53 -0.84
C HIS A 310 22.45 -27.33 0.41
N ASN A 311 21.54 -28.14 0.96
CA ASN A 311 21.74 -28.86 2.23
C ASN A 311 22.31 -27.95 3.34
N SER A 312 21.81 -26.71 3.40
CA SER A 312 22.28 -25.71 4.34
C SER A 312 21.28 -25.54 5.48
N ALA A 313 21.76 -25.58 6.71
CA ALA A 313 20.99 -25.29 7.92
C ALA A 313 21.87 -24.47 8.86
N GLN A 314 21.33 -23.37 9.37
CA GLN A 314 22.02 -22.52 10.34
C GLN A 314 21.06 -22.21 11.50
N LEU A 315 21.47 -22.48 12.73
CA LEU A 315 20.62 -22.24 13.90
C LEU A 315 20.69 -20.77 14.33
N LEU A 316 19.54 -20.16 14.63
CA LEU A 316 19.45 -18.77 15.10
C LEU A 316 20.21 -18.53 16.40
N ALA A 317 20.42 -19.58 17.21
CA ALA A 317 21.21 -19.48 18.43
C ALA A 317 22.64 -19.00 18.13
N ASP A 318 23.19 -19.40 16.97
CA ASP A 318 24.57 -19.16 16.55
C ASP A 318 24.75 -17.79 15.85
N PHE A 319 23.66 -17.07 15.59
CA PHE A 319 23.69 -15.75 14.91
C PHE A 319 24.02 -14.65 15.93
N GLU A 320 25.26 -14.56 16.42
CA GLU A 320 25.70 -13.38 17.18
C GLU A 320 25.71 -12.13 16.29
N GLU A 321 26.12 -12.29 15.04
CA GLU A 321 26.09 -11.29 13.97
C GLU A 321 25.39 -11.88 12.73
N ILE A 322 25.15 -11.06 11.70
CA ILE A 322 24.67 -11.54 10.39
C ILE A 322 25.72 -12.54 9.88
N PRO A 323 25.37 -13.83 9.63
CA PRO A 323 26.36 -14.80 9.20
C PRO A 323 26.95 -14.44 7.85
N ASP A 324 28.16 -14.95 7.62
CA ASP A 324 28.81 -14.80 6.32
C ASP A 324 27.91 -15.36 5.21
N GLN A 325 27.82 -14.58 4.13
CA GLN A 325 27.04 -14.95 2.96
C GLN A 325 27.57 -16.27 2.37
N PRO A 326 26.70 -17.29 2.20
CA PRO A 326 27.08 -18.49 1.47
C PRO A 326 27.49 -18.13 0.03
N PRO A 327 28.53 -18.77 -0.55
CA PRO A 327 29.05 -18.40 -1.86
C PRO A 327 28.05 -18.59 -3.01
N TRP A 328 26.98 -19.36 -2.78
CA TRP A 328 25.92 -19.65 -3.74
C TRP A 328 24.69 -18.74 -3.60
N ALA A 329 24.55 -18.00 -2.49
CA ALA A 329 23.39 -17.14 -2.26
C ALA A 329 23.61 -15.77 -2.92
N GLY A 330 22.57 -15.19 -3.50
CA GLY A 330 22.62 -13.81 -3.99
C GLY A 330 22.83 -12.83 -2.83
N ARG A 331 23.60 -11.75 -3.01
CA ARG A 331 23.91 -10.80 -1.91
C ARG A 331 22.66 -10.14 -1.35
N ARG A 332 21.75 -9.73 -2.24
CA ARG A 332 20.48 -9.11 -1.88
C ARG A 332 19.57 -10.09 -1.14
N GLU A 333 19.44 -11.29 -1.69
CA GLU A 333 18.66 -12.39 -1.10
C GLU A 333 19.17 -12.71 0.31
N TRP A 334 20.47 -13.00 0.44
CA TRP A 334 21.09 -13.33 1.73
C TRP A 334 20.91 -12.23 2.77
N PHE A 335 21.18 -10.97 2.41
CA PHE A 335 21.06 -9.86 3.35
C PHE A 335 19.63 -9.72 3.88
N PHE A 336 18.63 -9.86 3.00
CA PHE A 336 17.24 -9.85 3.41
C PHE A 336 16.94 -10.98 4.40
N ILE A 337 17.27 -12.22 4.03
CA ILE A 337 16.96 -13.42 4.81
C ILE A 337 17.66 -13.40 6.17
N ALA A 338 18.94 -13.04 6.19
CA ALA A 338 19.71 -12.99 7.42
C ALA A 338 19.22 -11.87 8.36
N SER A 339 18.80 -10.73 7.82
CA SER A 339 18.15 -9.66 8.60
C SER A 339 16.83 -10.12 9.21
N ARG A 340 16.02 -10.90 8.47
CA ARG A 340 14.78 -11.50 8.97
C ARG A 340 15.05 -12.52 10.08
N ALA A 341 16.02 -13.39 9.89
CA ALA A 341 16.48 -14.35 10.89
C ALA A 341 16.90 -13.66 12.20
N GLN A 342 17.66 -12.55 12.10
CA GLN A 342 18.08 -11.76 13.25
C GLN A 342 16.89 -11.11 13.99
N ASN A 343 15.92 -10.55 13.25
CA ASN A 343 14.71 -9.97 13.85
C ASN A 343 13.86 -11.01 14.58
N LEU A 344 13.74 -12.23 14.01
CA LEU A 344 13.03 -13.33 14.63
C LEU A 344 13.74 -13.80 15.92
N ARG A 345 15.08 -13.84 15.91
CA ARG A 345 15.90 -14.13 17.10
C ARG A 345 15.68 -13.09 18.20
N ALA A 346 15.74 -11.81 17.87
CA ALA A 346 15.50 -10.73 18.83
C ALA A 346 14.11 -10.85 19.48
N SER A 347 13.08 -11.07 18.65
CA SER A 347 11.71 -11.29 19.11
C SER A 347 11.54 -12.54 19.99
N ALA A 348 12.40 -13.55 19.82
CA ALA A 348 12.39 -14.76 20.64
C ALA A 348 13.14 -14.58 21.97
N LEU A 349 14.12 -13.69 22.03
CA LEU A 349 14.86 -13.35 23.26
C LEU A 349 14.03 -12.48 24.19
N ASP A 350 13.29 -11.51 23.65
CA ASP A 350 12.43 -10.61 24.44
C ASP A 350 11.28 -11.34 25.17
N ARG A 351 10.98 -12.58 24.76
CA ARG A 351 9.93 -13.41 25.34
C ARG A 351 10.41 -14.38 26.43
N ARG A 352 11.70 -14.40 26.75
CA ARG A 352 12.27 -15.20 27.84
C ARG A 352 12.50 -14.34 29.07
#